data_AF-A0A151NF09-F1
#
_entry.id   AF-A0A151NF09-F1
#
_cell.length_a   1.000
_cell.length_b   1.000
_cell.length_c   1.000
_cell.angle_alpha   90.00
_cell.angle_beta   90.00
_cell.angle_gamma   90.00
#
_symmetry.space_group_name_H-M   'P 1'
#
loop_
_entity.id
_entity.type
_entity.pdbx_description
1 polymer ?
#
loop_
_entity_poly.entity_id
_entity_poly.type
_entity_poly.pdbx_seq_one_letter_code
_entity_poly.pdbx_strand_id
1 'polypeptide(L)'
;MHHCHQLSCSDSGFGQGSVKKRFYSDIDNTIASIPRNNKVILLGDFNARVGHDHKIWRGTISKNGMGKANANGILLLTKCTQHGLIVRNTIIR
;
A
#
# COMPACT_ATOMS: atom_id res chain seq x y z
N MET A 1 18.96 -10.38 1.79
CA MET A 1 18.01 -10.48 2.91
C MET A 1 16.70 -9.83 2.49
N HIS A 2 15.57 -10.50 2.72
CA HIS A 2 14.23 -10.00 2.38
C HIS A 2 13.50 -9.72 3.69
N HIS A 3 12.92 -8.54 3.84
CA HIS A 3 12.15 -8.18 5.03
C HIS A 3 10.67 -8.26 4.71
N CYS A 4 9.97 -9.19 5.37
CA CYS A 4 8.52 -9.33 5.28
C CYS A 4 7.92 -8.66 6.53
N HIS A 5 7.14 -7.61 6.32
CA HIS A 5 6.42 -6.95 7.40
C HIS A 5 4.92 -7.08 7.13
N GLN A 6 4.20 -7.61 8.12
CA GLN A 6 2.75 -7.61 8.13
C GLN A 6 2.30 -6.43 8.98
N LEU A 7 1.67 -5.44 8.35
CA LEU A 7 1.04 -4.33 9.04
C LEU A 7 -0.45 -4.62 9.14
N SER A 8 -0.95 -4.80 10.36
CA SER A 8 -2.38 -4.97 10.66
C SER A 8 -2.89 -3.79 11.48
N CYS A 9 -4.05 -3.26 11.11
CA CYS A 9 -4.73 -2.26 11.92
C CYS A 9 -5.57 -2.98 12.99
N SER A 10 -5.24 -2.80 14.26
CA SER A 10 -6.05 -3.29 15.38
C SER A 10 -7.12 -2.24 15.69
N ASP A 11 -8.34 -2.46 15.20
CA ASP A 11 -9.49 -1.59 15.48
C ASP A 11 -9.85 -1.66 16.97
N SER A 12 -9.48 -0.62 17.72
CA SER A 12 -10.15 -0.25 18.97
C SER A 12 -10.90 1.05 18.69
N GLY A 13 -12.23 0.99 18.77
CA GLY A 13 -13.16 1.99 18.28
C GLY A 13 -12.91 3.43 18.70
N PHE A 14 -13.52 4.35 17.93
CA PHE A 14 -13.44 5.82 17.91
C PHE A 14 -12.28 6.42 17.10
N GLY A 15 -12.61 6.98 15.92
CA GLY A 15 -11.70 7.81 15.12
C GLY A 15 -11.11 7.14 13.86
N GLN A 16 -11.95 6.67 12.92
CA GLN A 16 -11.46 6.04 11.67
C GLN A 16 -10.44 6.89 10.88
N GLY A 17 -10.52 8.23 10.95
CA GLY A 17 -9.55 9.13 10.31
C GLY A 17 -8.15 9.10 10.95
N SER A 18 -8.06 9.04 12.29
CA SER A 18 -6.77 8.98 13.00
C SER A 18 -6.12 7.61 12.86
N VAL A 19 -6.92 6.54 12.96
CA VAL A 19 -6.49 5.15 12.77
C VAL A 19 -5.92 4.95 11.36
N LYS A 20 -6.63 5.41 10.32
CA LYS A 20 -6.15 5.37 8.93
C LYS A 20 -4.87 6.17 8.74
N LYS A 21 -4.80 7.41 9.27
CA LYS A 21 -3.60 8.24 9.16
C LYS A 21 -2.40 7.56 9.79
N ARG A 22 -2.59 6.92 10.95
CA ARG A 22 -1.55 6.16 11.63
C ARG A 22 -1.09 4.97 10.81
N PHE A 23 -2.02 4.16 10.28
CA PHE A 23 -1.68 3.03 9.43
C PHE A 23 -0.78 3.40 8.24
N TYR A 24 -1.12 4.45 7.49
CA TYR A 24 -0.28 4.89 6.37
C TYR A 24 1.04 5.53 6.81
N SER A 25 1.08 6.17 7.99
CA SER A 25 2.33 6.64 8.59
C SER A 25 3.23 5.48 9.03
N ASP A 26 2.66 4.39 9.53
CA ASP A 26 3.41 3.22 9.96
C ASP A 26 4.02 2.49 8.74
N ILE A 27 3.34 2.49 7.59
CA ILE A 27 3.92 2.05 6.31
C ILE A 27 5.17 2.87 5.97
N ASP A 28 5.11 4.20 6.04
CA ASP A 28 6.26 5.07 5.74
C ASP A 28 7.44 4.79 6.68
N ASN A 29 7.17 4.74 7.98
CA ASN A 29 8.19 4.51 9.00
C ASN A 29 8.84 3.12 8.83
N THR A 30 8.05 2.10 8.50
CA THR A 30 8.54 0.73 8.27
C THR A 30 9.42 0.67 7.02
N ILE A 31 9.03 1.32 5.92
CA ILE A 31 9.85 1.31 4.71
C ILE A 31 11.14 2.11 4.94
N ALA A 32 11.06 3.24 5.64
CA ALA A 32 12.22 4.10 5.91
C ALA A 32 13.26 3.45 6.83
N SER A 33 12.86 2.54 7.71
CA SER A 33 13.79 1.81 8.59
C SER A 33 14.54 0.67 7.88
N ILE A 34 14.06 0.23 6.72
CA ILE A 34 14.68 -0.86 5.97
C ILE A 34 15.86 -0.32 5.15
N PRO A 35 17.06 -0.93 5.26
CA PRO A 35 18.20 -0.53 4.44
C PRO A 35 17.89 -0.57 2.94
N ARG A 36 18.33 0.44 2.18
CA ARG A 36 18.06 0.58 0.73
C ARG A 36 18.44 -0.65 -0.11
N ASN A 37 19.42 -1.43 0.33
CA ASN A 37 19.89 -2.62 -0.36
C ASN A 37 19.04 -3.87 -0.07
N ASN A 38 18.01 -3.75 0.79
CA ASN A 38 17.09 -4.83 1.08
C ASN A 38 15.81 -4.69 0.28
N LYS A 39 15.17 -5.85 0.00
CA LYS A 39 13.90 -5.89 -0.70
C LYS A 39 12.76 -5.90 0.32
N VAL A 40 11.74 -5.08 0.07
CA VAL A 40 10.54 -4.97 0.91
C VAL A 40 9.38 -5.69 0.23
N ILE A 41 8.68 -6.52 0.99
CA ILE A 41 7.39 -7.07 0.59
C ILE A 41 6.39 -6.71 1.68
N LEU A 42 5.36 -5.95 1.31
CA LEU A 42 4.27 -5.57 2.18
C LEU A 42 3.04 -6.42 1.83
N LEU A 43 2.52 -7.16 2.81
CA LEU A 43 1.36 -8.04 2.66
C LEU A 43 0.31 -7.68 3.71
N GLY A 44 -0.96 -7.72 3.30
CA GLY A 44 -2.09 -7.44 4.18
C GLY A 44 -3.35 -7.11 3.38
N ASP A 45 -4.46 -7.02 4.10
CA ASP A 45 -5.68 -6.42 3.56
C ASP A 45 -5.65 -4.91 3.78
N PHE A 46 -5.44 -4.16 2.69
CA PHE A 46 -5.42 -2.70 2.71
C PHE A 46 -6.82 -2.08 2.54
N ASN A 47 -7.84 -2.91 2.31
CA ASN A 47 -9.17 -2.49 1.89
C ASN A 47 -9.11 -1.45 0.75
N ALA A 48 -8.19 -1.69 -0.18
CA ALA A 48 -7.77 -0.77 -1.22
C ALA A 48 -8.10 -1.36 -2.58
N ARG A 49 -8.98 -0.69 -3.33
CA ARG A 49 -9.20 -0.99 -4.73
C ARG A 49 -8.20 -0.17 -5.52
N VAL A 50 -7.21 -0.83 -6.11
CA VAL A 50 -6.25 -0.21 -7.00
C VAL A 50 -6.79 -0.32 -8.43
N GLY A 51 -7.09 0.82 -9.05
CA GLY A 51 -7.63 0.85 -10.40
C GLY A 51 -6.58 0.51 -11.46
N HIS A 52 -6.96 0.54 -12.73
CA HIS A 52 -6.08 0.16 -13.85
C HIS A 52 -5.47 1.34 -14.62
N ASP A 53 -5.40 2.52 -14.02
CA ASP A 53 -4.85 3.70 -14.69
C ASP A 53 -3.31 3.68 -14.74
N HIS A 54 -2.79 2.92 -15.72
CA HIS A 54 -1.36 2.76 -15.98
C HIS A 54 -0.68 4.04 -16.44
N LYS A 55 -1.45 5.03 -16.94
CA LYS A 55 -0.88 6.32 -17.36
C LYS A 55 -0.50 7.13 -16.13
N ILE A 56 -1.38 7.15 -15.12
CA ILE A 56 -1.13 7.88 -13.86
C ILE A 56 -0.11 7.13 -12.98
N TRP A 57 -0.21 5.80 -12.90
CA TRP A 57 0.57 4.99 -11.93
C TRP A 57 1.64 4.11 -12.59
N ARG A 58 2.31 4.65 -13.61
CA ARG A 58 3.33 3.93 -14.37
C ARG A 58 4.45 3.41 -13.46
N GLY A 59 4.72 2.10 -13.53
CA GLY A 59 5.75 1.44 -12.71
C GLY A 59 5.27 0.99 -11.34
N THR A 60 4.14 1.51 -10.85
CA THR A 60 3.55 1.14 -9.55
C THR A 60 2.47 0.06 -9.69
N ILE A 61 1.65 0.08 -10.74
CA ILE A 61 0.57 -0.90 -10.96
C ILE A 61 0.93 -1.87 -12.08
N SER A 62 0.67 -3.17 -11.86
CA SER A 62 0.70 -4.19 -12.92
C SER A 62 -0.51 -4.06 -13.86
N LYS A 63 -0.36 -4.43 -15.15
CA LYS A 63 -1.36 -4.24 -16.22
C LYS A 63 -2.79 -4.75 -15.93
N ASN A 64 -2.97 -5.55 -14.89
CA ASN A 64 -4.16 -6.35 -14.61
C ASN A 64 -5.10 -5.77 -13.53
N GLY A 65 -4.99 -4.49 -13.19
CA GLY A 65 -5.97 -3.84 -12.29
C GLY A 65 -7.39 -3.91 -12.86
N MET A 66 -8.42 -3.96 -12.00
CA MET A 66 -9.82 -3.91 -12.43
C MET A 66 -10.54 -2.72 -11.78
N GLY A 67 -11.30 -1.97 -12.59
CA GLY A 67 -12.13 -0.84 -12.14
C GLY A 67 -11.36 0.43 -11.74
N LYS A 68 -12.08 1.34 -11.08
CA LYS A 68 -11.55 2.63 -10.58
C LYS A 68 -10.94 2.47 -9.19
N ALA A 69 -9.86 3.20 -8.93
CA ALA A 69 -9.27 3.25 -7.60
C ALA A 69 -10.24 3.91 -6.60
N ASN A 70 -10.40 3.32 -5.41
CA ASN A 70 -11.09 3.99 -4.30
C ASN A 70 -10.09 4.89 -3.52
N ALA A 71 -10.57 5.68 -2.56
CA ALA A 71 -9.72 6.61 -1.81
C ALA A 71 -8.55 5.92 -1.09
N ASN A 72 -8.75 4.68 -0.59
CA ASN A 72 -7.68 3.88 0.02
C ASN A 72 -6.66 3.42 -1.03
N GLY A 73 -7.14 2.98 -2.20
CA GLY A 73 -6.29 2.65 -3.35
C GLY A 73 -5.42 3.80 -3.79
N ILE A 74 -5.96 5.02 -3.89
CA ILE A 74 -5.18 6.21 -4.26
C ILE A 74 -4.09 6.50 -3.22
N LEU A 75 -4.40 6.39 -1.92
CA LEU A 75 -3.41 6.59 -0.86
C LEU A 75 -2.31 5.53 -0.89
N LEU A 76 -2.68 4.26 -1.04
CA LEU A 76 -1.72 3.17 -1.16
C LEU A 76 -0.81 3.36 -2.37
N LEU A 77 -1.38 3.70 -3.53
CA LEU A 77 -0.61 3.95 -4.76
C LEU A 77 0.32 5.15 -4.64
N THR A 78 -0.12 6.20 -3.96
CA THR A 78 0.72 7.37 -3.65
C THR A 78 1.93 6.95 -2.82
N LYS A 79 1.73 6.18 -1.75
CA LYS A 79 2.82 5.67 -0.91
C LYS A 79 3.75 4.73 -1.66
N CYS A 80 3.21 3.78 -2.42
CA CYS A 80 4.02 2.88 -3.21
C CYS A 80 4.87 3.63 -4.25
N THR A 81 4.31 4.65 -4.90
CA THR A 81 5.04 5.48 -5.87
C THR A 81 6.15 6.28 -5.20
N GLN A 82 5.90 6.87 -4.01
CA GLN A 82 6.92 7.59 -3.23
C GLN A 82 8.13 6.71 -2.88
N HIS A 83 7.89 5.42 -2.63
CA HIS A 83 8.93 4.47 -2.21
C HIS A 83 9.43 3.56 -3.34
N GLY A 84 9.00 3.78 -4.60
CA GLY A 84 9.38 2.95 -5.74
C GLY A 84 8.91 1.49 -5.65
N LEU A 85 7.83 1.24 -4.92
CA LEU A 85 7.24 -0.08 -4.72
C LEU A 85 6.27 -0.44 -5.84
N ILE A 86 6.25 -1.72 -6.21
CA ILE A 86 5.34 -2.27 -7.21
C ILE A 86 4.21 -3.01 -6.51
N VAL A 87 2.96 -2.63 -6.81
CA VAL A 87 1.75 -3.32 -6.37
C VAL A 87 1.46 -4.47 -7.33
N ARG A 88 1.59 -5.71 -6.85
CA ARG A 88 1.31 -6.94 -7.60
C ARG A 88 0.11 -7.65 -7.00
N ASN A 89 -1.00 -7.63 -7.75
CA ASN A 89 -2.30 -8.27 -7.54
C ASN A 89 -2.89 -8.34 -6.10
N THR A 90 -3.92 -7.53 -5.92
CA THR A 90 -4.98 -7.63 -4.92
C THR A 90 -5.97 -8.73 -5.34
N ILE A 91 -6.18 -9.76 -4.52
CA ILE A 91 -7.32 -10.67 -4.69
C ILE A 91 -8.55 -9.95 -4.11
N ILE A 92 -9.50 -9.59 -4.96
CA ILE A 92 -10.82 -9.13 -4.54
C ILE A 92 -11.75 -10.33 -4.75
N ARG A 93 -12.34 -10.87 -3.67
CA ARG A 93 -13.38 -11.89 -3.77
C ARG A 93 -14.75 -11.24 -3.97
#